data_AF-A0A9X8UPE4-F1
#
_entry.id   AF-A0A9X8UPE4-F1
#
_cell.length_a   1.000
_cell.length_b   1.000
_cell.length_c   1.000
_cell.angle_alpha   90.00
_cell.angle_beta   90.00
_cell.angle_gamma   90.00
#
_symmetry.space_group_name_H-M   'P 1'
#
loop_
_entity.id
_entity.type
_entity.pdbx_description
1 polymer ?
#
loop_
_entity_poly.entity_id
_entity_poly.type
_entity_poly.pdbx_seq_one_letter_code
_entity_poly.pdbx_strand_id
1 'polypeptide(L)' 'MNGYKLRLLGAGLLLLVLVGLLSGWSELFASGAWLATLVQLGSLVLGLALVYRGENATPARFG' A
#
# COMPACT_ATOMS: atom_id res chain seq x y z
N MET A 1 3.14 17.22 4.07
CA MET A 1 3.22 16.10 5.03
C MET A 1 4.68 15.69 5.18
N ASN A 2 5.14 15.37 6.39
CA ASN A 2 6.50 14.88 6.65
C ASN A 2 6.71 13.51 5.96
N GLY A 3 7.89 13.27 5.36
CA GLY A 3 8.22 12.01 4.70
C GLY A 3 8.04 10.79 5.60
N TYR A 4 8.39 10.92 6.88
CA TYR A 4 8.12 9.89 7.89
C TYR A 4 6.64 9.52 8.02
N LYS A 5 5.74 10.53 8.00
CA LYS A 5 4.29 10.30 8.08
C LYS A 5 3.76 9.56 6.84
N LEU A 6 4.30 9.87 5.65
CA LEU A 6 3.95 9.16 4.41
C LEU A 6 4.38 7.70 4.44
N ARG A 7 5.60 7.42 4.92
CA ARG A 7 6.10 6.04 5.07
C ARG A 7 5.25 5.25 6.04
N LEU A 8 4.89 5.83 7.19
CA LEU A 8 4.05 5.17 8.19
C LEU A 8 2.65 4.87 7.65
N LEU A 9 2.03 5.82 6.95
CA LEU A 9 0.74 5.62 6.30
C LEU A 9 0.81 4.54 5.21
N GLY A 10 1.81 4.60 4.35
CA GLY A 10 2.01 3.61 3.29
C GLY A 10 2.25 2.20 3.85
N ALA A 11 3.13 2.07 4.85
CA ALA A 11 3.42 0.80 5.51
C ALA A 11 2.20 0.24 6.26
N GLY A 12 1.43 1.09 6.94
CA GLY A 12 0.18 0.67 7.61
C GLY A 12 -0.87 0.18 6.62
N LEU A 13 -1.02 0.87 5.48
CA LEU A 13 -1.92 0.44 4.41
C LEU A 13 -1.48 -0.90 3.79
N LEU A 14 -0.19 -1.08 3.51
CA LEU A 14 0.36 -2.35 3.02
C LEU A 14 0.12 -3.49 4.01
N LEU A 15 0.35 -3.26 5.31
CA LEU A 15 0.09 -4.25 6.35
C LEU A 15 -1.37 -4.68 6.38
N LEU A 16 -2.30 -3.72 6.37
CA LEU A 16 -3.74 -4.03 6.35
C LEU A 16 -4.14 -4.85 5.12
N VAL A 17 -3.63 -4.46 3.95
CA VAL A 17 -3.91 -5.18 2.71
C VAL A 17 -3.34 -6.59 2.75
N LEU A 18 -2.11 -6.77 3.24
CA LEU A 18 -1.48 -8.08 3.40
C LEU A 18 -2.21 -8.97 4.41
N VAL A 19 -2.69 -8.41 5.53
CA VAL A 19 -3.51 -9.15 6.50
C VAL A 19 -4.82 -9.61 5.84
N GLY A 20 -5.50 -8.73 5.10
CA GLY A 20 -6.71 -9.10 4.37
C GLY A 20 -6.45 -10.19 3.32
N LEU A 21 -5.34 -10.06 2.58
CA LEU A 21 -4.92 -11.01 1.55
C LEU A 21 -4.65 -12.40 2.14
N LEU A 22 -3.94 -12.47 3.27
CA LEU A 22 -3.61 -13.72 3.94
C LEU A 22 -4.82 -14.34 4.66
N SER A 23 -5.75 -13.52 5.15
CA SER A 23 -6.95 -14.00 5.85
C SER A 23 -8.02 -14.54 4.90
N GLY A 24 -8.08 -14.00 3.67
CA GLY A 24 -9.11 -14.32 2.67
C GLY A 24 -8.54 -14.82 1.34
N TRP A 25 -7.34 -15.38 1.34
CA TRP A 25 -6.60 -15.76 0.12
C TRP A 25 -7.44 -16.55 -0.89
N SER A 26 -8.22 -17.52 -0.40
CA SER A 26 -9.10 -18.35 -1.25
C SER A 26 -10.26 -17.57 -1.87
N GLU A 27 -10.75 -16.52 -1.22
CA GLU A 27 -11.89 -15.74 -1.72
C GLU A 27 -11.51 -14.87 -2.92
N LEU A 28 -10.24 -14.51 -3.08
CA LEU A 28 -9.75 -13.73 -4.22
C LEU A 28 -9.86 -14.46 -5.57
N PHE A 29 -9.98 -15.78 -5.52
CA PHE A 29 -10.15 -16.63 -6.71
C PHE A 29 -11.61 -17.01 -6.97
N ALA A 30 -12.55 -16.53 -6.14
CA ALA A 30 -13.97 -16.74 -6.39
C ALA A 30 -14.41 -15.94 -7.63
N SER A 31 -15.35 -16.49 -8.40
CA SER A 31 -15.82 -15.91 -9.67
C SER A 31 -16.39 -14.49 -9.56
N GLY A 32 -16.81 -14.08 -8.36
CA GLY A 32 -17.33 -12.74 -8.06
C GLY A 32 -16.32 -11.76 -7.46
N ALA A 33 -15.09 -12.20 -7.14
CA ALA A 33 -14.16 -11.42 -6.33
C ALA A 33 -13.31 -10.40 -7.11
N TRP A 34 -13.49 -10.28 -8.42
CA TRP A 34 -12.67 -9.42 -9.29
C TRP A 34 -12.59 -7.96 -8.81
N LEU A 35 -13.68 -7.40 -8.29
CA LEU A 35 -13.71 -6.06 -7.69
C LEU A 35 -12.81 -5.95 -6.46
N ALA A 36 -12.91 -6.93 -5.55
CA ALA A 36 -12.08 -6.98 -4.35
C ALA A 36 -10.59 -7.12 -4.73
N THR A 37 -10.28 -7.95 -5.73
CA THR A 37 -8.93 -8.14 -6.26
C THR A 37 -8.38 -6.84 -6.87
N LEU A 38 -9.17 -6.09 -7.63
CA LEU A 38 -8.76 -4.78 -8.18
C LEU A 38 -8.50 -3.76 -7.07
N VAL A 39 -9.39 -3.68 -6.06
CA VAL A 39 -9.21 -2.78 -4.91
C VAL A 39 -7.95 -3.14 -4.12
N GLN A 40 -7.68 -4.43 -3.91
CA GLN A 40 -6.46 -4.87 -3.24
C GLN A 40 -5.21 -4.52 -4.03
N LEU A 41 -5.18 -4.78 -5.34
CA LEU A 41 -4.05 -4.40 -6.20
C LEU A 41 -3.81 -2.88 -6.19
N GLY A 42 -4.89 -2.09 -6.32
CA GLY A 42 -4.81 -0.64 -6.23
C GLY A 42 -4.28 -0.17 -4.87
N SER A 43 -4.70 -0.82 -3.79
CA SER A 43 -4.23 -0.51 -2.43
C SER A 43 -2.76 -0.89 -2.24
N LEU A 44 -2.30 -2.02 -2.77
CA LEU A 44 -0.87 -2.38 -2.77
C LEU A 44 -0.03 -1.31 -3.48
N VAL A 45 -0.44 -0.92 -4.69
CA VAL A 45 0.26 0.10 -5.47
C VAL A 45 0.26 1.44 -4.74
N LEU A 46 -0.88 1.85 -4.16
CA LEU A 46 -0.99 3.09 -3.40
C LEU A 46 -0.08 3.08 -2.15
N GLY A 47 -0.09 1.98 -1.40
CA GLY A 47 0.77 1.80 -0.24
C GLY A 47 2.25 1.91 -0.59
N LEU A 48 2.67 1.24 -1.66
CA LEU A 48 4.04 1.34 -2.18
C LEU A 48 4.39 2.78 -2.62
N ALA A 49 3.48 3.43 -3.35
CA ALA A 49 3.68 4.80 -3.81
C ALA A 49 3.81 5.80 -2.65
N LEU A 50 3.06 5.60 -1.57
CA LEU A 50 3.16 6.42 -0.35
C LEU A 50 4.51 6.20 0.37
N VAL A 51 4.98 4.96 0.46
CA VAL A 51 6.31 4.65 1.03
C VAL A 51 7.40 5.30 0.16
N TYR A 52 7.38 5.04 -1.16
CA TYR A 52 8.34 5.61 -2.10
C TYR A 52 8.34 7.15 -2.05
N ARG A 53 7.17 7.78 -2.06
CA ARG A 53 7.08 9.24 -1.96
C ARG A 53 7.58 9.73 -0.60
N GLY A 54 7.31 9.02 0.48
CA GLY A 54 7.82 9.34 1.81
C GLY A 54 9.35 9.16 1.92
N GLU A 55 9.93 8.24 1.17
CA GLU A 55 11.38 8.07 1.03
C GLU A 55 12.03 9.25 0.33
N ASN A 56 11.44 9.65 -0.79
CA ASN A 56 11.93 10.73 -1.64
C ASN A 56 11.43 12.13 -1.24
N ALA A 57 10.69 12.25 -0.14
CA ALA A 57 10.21 13.53 0.39
C ALA A 57 11.30 14.33 1.13
N THR A 58 12.52 13.79 1.29
CA THR A 58 13.65 14.53 1.86
C THR A 58 14.09 15.59 0.84
N PRO A 59 14.10 16.89 1.18
CA PRO A 59 14.60 17.89 0.27
C PRO A 59 16.07 17.58 -0.03
N ALA A 60 16.46 17.65 -1.31
CA ALA A 60 17.85 17.65 -1.71
C ALA A 60 18.58 18.72 -0.88
N ARG A 61 19.28 18.30 0.17
CA ARG A 61 20.27 19.14 0.83
C ARG A 61 21.40 19.27 -0.18
N PHE A 62 21.45 20.41 -0.85
CA PHE A 62 22.63 20.88 -1.56
C PHE A 62 23.87 20.59 -0.70
N GLY A 63 24.77 19.76 -1.23
CA GLY A 63 26.16 19.66 -0.83
C GLY A 63 26.99 20.32 -1.91
#